data_AF-A0A372Q3H3-F1
#
_entry.id   AF-A0A372Q3H3-F1
#
_cell.length_a   1.000
_cell.length_b   1.000
_cell.length_c   1.000
_cell.angle_alpha   90.00
_cell.angle_beta   90.00
_cell.angle_gamma   90.00
#
_symmetry.space_group_name_H-M   'P 1'
#
loop_
_entity.id
_entity.type
_entity.pdbx_description
1 polymer ?
#
loop_
_entity_poly.entity_id
_entity_poly.type
_entity_poly.pdbx_seq_one_letter_code
_entity_poly.pdbx_strand_id
1 'polypeptide(L)'
;MRFQPNFKNWTSGNNSIDKFIQDTQLSSHKDVKEALEWIPYVRFYDIKYIAKDEFGKVYSSANWIDGNISMKYIYEYENFSYWDDENQNWKRNYPDMFVNLKSLNFPNDLTFELANKIKIEYRFYGITQDPETKNYMMVLNNKCKKCNKMCNVIYFQQKFIDWTSGNDNIDKFIQDIQLSAHGEYKTLEWIPYDRFYDIKYIAKGGFGKVYRANLTGEFVTKWDGINQNWKRNSKDMLVALKSLDNSKNIESEFINEALSD
;
A
#
# COMPACT_ATOMS: atom_id res chain seq x y z
N MET A 1 18.99 8.50 23.50
CA MET A 1 18.25 8.29 22.24
C MET A 1 18.74 7.00 21.62
N ARG A 2 17.89 5.99 21.41
CA ARG A 2 18.30 4.59 21.13
C ARG A 2 18.93 4.35 19.74
N PHE A 3 18.98 5.35 18.86
CA PHE A 3 19.63 5.25 17.55
C PHE A 3 21.16 5.42 17.55
N GLN A 4 21.71 6.28 18.41
CA GLN A 4 23.14 6.65 18.39
C GLN A 4 24.10 5.45 18.50
N PRO A 5 23.85 4.43 19.35
CA PRO A 5 24.72 3.27 19.43
C PRO A 5 24.83 2.49 18.10
N ASN A 6 23.82 2.58 17.25
CA ASN A 6 23.74 1.85 15.98
C ASN A 6 24.35 2.60 14.79
N PHE A 7 24.80 3.85 14.94
CA PHE A 7 25.40 4.61 13.82
C PHE A 7 26.67 3.97 13.26
N LYS A 8 27.35 3.14 14.06
CA LYS A 8 28.54 2.39 13.64
C LYS A 8 28.22 1.07 12.93
N ASN A 9 26.95 0.64 12.97
CA ASN A 9 26.54 -0.68 12.50
C ASN A 9 26.06 -0.68 11.03
N TRP A 10 25.96 0.49 10.40
CA TRP A 10 25.61 0.63 8.99
C TRP A 10 26.29 1.85 8.38
N THR A 11 26.49 1.82 7.07
CA THR A 11 26.86 2.96 6.24
C THR A 11 26.27 2.75 4.86
N SER A 12 25.87 3.85 4.21
CA SER A 12 25.47 3.85 2.80
C SER A 12 26.66 3.84 1.85
N GLY A 13 27.89 4.03 2.35
CA GLY A 13 29.05 4.35 1.54
C GLY A 13 29.10 5.82 1.10
N ASN A 14 28.18 6.66 1.56
CA ASN A 14 28.15 8.11 1.32
C ASN A 14 27.93 8.89 2.62
N ASN A 15 28.95 9.64 3.03
CA ASN A 15 28.94 10.40 4.29
C ASN A 15 27.81 11.43 4.38
N SER A 16 27.38 12.03 3.27
CA SER A 16 26.29 13.01 3.26
C SER A 16 24.94 12.35 3.47
N ILE A 17 24.72 11.17 2.90
CA ILE A 17 23.50 10.37 3.13
C ILE A 17 23.49 9.87 4.57
N ASP A 18 24.62 9.32 5.03
CA ASP A 18 24.75 8.83 6.41
C ASP A 18 24.43 9.95 7.40
N LYS A 19 25.02 11.13 7.19
CA LYS A 19 24.75 12.31 8.02
C LYS A 19 23.28 12.74 7.95
N PHE A 20 22.68 12.81 6.75
CA PHE A 20 21.28 13.18 6.60
C PHE A 20 20.35 12.23 7.38
N ILE A 21 20.54 10.92 7.24
CA ILE A 21 19.76 9.92 7.97
C ILE A 21 19.98 10.06 9.48
N GLN A 22 21.23 10.18 9.93
CA GLN A 22 21.57 10.37 11.34
C GLN A 22 20.95 11.66 11.92
N ASP A 23 20.98 12.77 11.19
CA ASP A 23 20.38 14.04 11.60
C ASP A 23 18.84 13.89 11.78
N THR A 24 18.16 13.13 10.90
CA THR A 24 16.73 12.84 11.08
C THR A 24 16.47 11.96 12.31
N GLN A 25 17.31 10.97 12.56
CA GLN A 25 17.23 10.11 13.74
C GLN A 25 17.47 10.90 15.03
N LEU A 26 18.43 11.84 15.03
CA LEU A 26 18.72 12.76 16.16
C LEU A 26 17.57 13.72 16.45
N SER A 27 16.91 14.20 15.40
CA SER A 27 15.79 15.16 15.52
C SER A 27 14.48 14.50 15.93
N SER A 28 14.37 13.16 15.87
CA SER A 28 13.12 12.40 16.08
C SER A 28 12.68 12.26 17.55
N HIS A 29 13.21 13.08 18.48
CA HIS A 29 13.07 13.06 19.94
C HIS A 29 11.91 12.25 20.56
N LYS A 30 10.66 12.51 20.17
CA LYS A 30 9.46 11.80 20.67
C LYS A 30 8.75 10.98 19.61
N ASP A 31 9.02 11.24 18.33
CA ASP A 31 8.30 10.65 17.20
C ASP A 31 9.27 9.95 16.26
N VAL A 32 9.71 8.76 16.71
CA VAL A 32 10.63 7.86 16.01
C VAL A 32 10.14 7.52 14.60
N LYS A 33 8.85 7.72 14.32
CA LYS A 33 8.26 7.60 12.99
C LYS A 33 8.92 8.51 11.96
N GLU A 34 9.39 9.68 12.39
CA GLU A 34 9.97 10.66 11.48
C GLU A 34 11.45 10.41 11.21
N ALA A 35 12.05 9.44 11.91
CA ALA A 35 13.41 9.00 11.71
C ALA A 35 13.51 8.19 10.42
N LEU A 36 14.43 8.59 9.54
CA LEU A 36 14.73 7.84 8.34
C LEU A 36 15.68 6.69 8.65
N GLU A 37 15.64 5.67 7.82
CA GLU A 37 16.50 4.49 7.93
C GLU A 37 17.38 4.34 6.69
N TRP A 38 18.59 3.82 6.88
CA TRP A 38 19.28 3.16 5.80
C TRP A 38 18.72 1.75 5.65
N ILE A 39 18.19 1.43 4.46
CA ILE A 39 17.54 0.15 4.21
C ILE A 39 18.36 -0.61 3.18
N PRO A 40 19.04 -1.72 3.55
CA PRO A 40 19.80 -2.51 2.59
C PRO A 40 18.89 -3.00 1.46
N TYR A 41 19.34 -2.85 0.21
CA TYR A 41 18.50 -3.15 -0.97
C TYR A 41 18.00 -4.60 -1.00
N VAL A 42 18.79 -5.53 -0.45
CA VAL A 42 18.43 -6.95 -0.30
C VAL A 42 17.19 -7.21 0.57
N ARG A 43 16.69 -6.20 1.29
CA ARG A 43 15.45 -6.27 2.07
C ARG A 43 14.21 -6.01 1.22
N PHE A 44 14.36 -5.74 -0.08
CA PHE A 44 13.28 -5.57 -1.04
C PHE A 44 13.18 -6.76 -1.99
N TYR A 45 11.95 -7.15 -2.31
CA TYR A 45 11.64 -8.18 -3.30
C TYR A 45 10.40 -7.80 -4.12
N ASP A 46 10.11 -8.58 -5.17
CA ASP A 46 9.06 -8.28 -6.16
C ASP A 46 9.14 -6.86 -6.72
N ILE A 47 10.37 -6.41 -7.00
CA ILE A 47 10.61 -5.06 -7.48
C ILE A 47 10.07 -4.94 -8.91
N LYS A 48 9.05 -4.11 -9.11
CA LYS A 48 8.42 -3.85 -10.41
C LYS A 48 8.71 -2.43 -10.86
N TYR A 49 9.28 -2.28 -12.05
CA TYR A 49 9.43 -0.97 -12.68
C TYR A 49 8.05 -0.41 -13.07
N ILE A 50 7.77 0.83 -12.69
CA ILE A 50 6.50 1.51 -12.96
C ILE A 50 6.69 2.53 -14.08
N ALA A 51 7.63 3.47 -13.90
CA ALA A 51 7.82 4.56 -14.84
C ALA A 51 9.20 5.20 -14.68
N LYS A 52 9.58 5.98 -15.70
CA LYS A 52 10.71 6.89 -15.68
C LYS A 52 10.20 8.28 -16.01
N ASP A 53 10.55 9.26 -15.18
CA ASP A 53 10.17 10.65 -15.48
C ASP A 53 11.05 11.26 -16.59
N GLU A 54 10.70 12.46 -17.04
CA GLU A 54 11.42 13.20 -18.09
C GLU A 54 12.89 13.49 -17.75
N PHE A 55 13.26 13.44 -16.47
CA PHE A 55 14.63 13.62 -15.97
C PHE A 55 15.37 12.29 -15.77
N GLY A 56 14.73 11.20 -16.18
CA GLY A 56 15.26 9.86 -16.08
C GLY A 56 15.16 9.24 -14.69
N LYS A 57 14.39 9.80 -13.76
CA LYS A 57 14.19 9.22 -12.43
C LYS A 57 13.36 7.96 -12.52
N VAL A 58 13.87 6.88 -11.95
CA VAL A 58 13.20 5.58 -11.92
C VAL A 58 12.22 5.54 -10.76
N TYR A 59 11.00 5.12 -11.05
CA TYR A 59 9.97 4.81 -10.09
C TYR A 59 9.66 3.31 -10.16
N SER A 60 9.72 2.63 -9.02
CA SER A 60 9.45 1.20 -8.91
C SER A 60 8.63 0.92 -7.66
N SER A 61 7.84 -0.14 -7.67
CA SER A 61 7.25 -0.69 -6.45
C SER A 61 8.06 -1.88 -5.97
N ALA A 62 7.98 -2.17 -4.67
CA ALA A 62 8.62 -3.31 -4.04
C ALA A 62 7.91 -3.71 -2.75
N ASN A 63 8.13 -4.94 -2.29
CA ASN A 63 7.77 -5.39 -0.96
C ASN A 63 9.00 -5.29 -0.04
N TRP A 64 8.83 -4.68 1.14
CA TRP A 64 9.87 -4.52 2.16
C TRP A 64 9.69 -5.55 3.27
N ILE A 65 10.66 -6.46 3.41
CA ILE A 65 10.60 -7.60 4.35
C ILE A 65 10.42 -7.15 5.80
N ASP A 66 11.19 -6.14 6.24
CA ASP A 66 11.14 -5.70 7.63
C ASP A 66 9.86 -4.93 7.96
N GLY A 67 9.36 -4.15 7.00
CA GLY A 67 8.41 -3.08 7.28
C GLY A 67 8.99 -1.96 8.13
N ASN A 68 8.15 -0.96 8.43
CA ASN A 68 8.61 0.22 9.16
C ASN A 68 8.66 0.01 10.68
N ILE A 69 9.41 0.87 11.37
CA ILE A 69 9.45 0.89 12.83
C ILE A 69 8.03 1.02 13.42
N SER A 70 7.70 0.06 14.29
CA SER A 70 6.41 -0.13 14.94
C SER A 70 6.04 1.01 15.88
N MET A 71 4.74 1.31 15.93
CA MET A 71 4.14 2.12 16.99
C MET A 71 3.19 1.28 17.83
N LYS A 72 3.22 1.52 19.15
CA LYS A 72 2.16 1.10 20.05
C LYS A 72 1.20 2.27 20.27
N TYR A 73 -0.08 2.03 20.01
CA TYR A 73 -1.16 2.86 20.55
C TYR A 73 -1.29 2.51 22.03
N ILE A 74 -0.82 3.40 22.91
CA ILE A 74 -0.96 3.19 24.36
C ILE A 74 -2.24 3.90 24.83
N TYR A 75 -2.59 5.04 24.24
CA TYR A 75 -3.84 5.78 24.43
C TYR A 75 -4.24 6.52 23.14
N GLU A 76 -5.49 6.99 23.04
CA GLU A 76 -6.03 7.74 21.86
C GLU A 76 -5.17 8.93 21.40
N TYR A 77 -4.28 9.45 22.27
CA TYR A 77 -3.54 10.69 22.03
C TYR A 77 -2.00 10.55 22.13
N GLU A 78 -1.46 9.36 22.41
CA GLU A 78 0.00 9.17 22.54
C GLU A 78 0.51 7.90 21.82
N ASN A 79 1.39 8.14 20.85
CA ASN A 79 2.07 7.10 20.07
C ASN A 79 3.52 6.99 20.55
N PHE A 80 3.94 5.80 20.99
CA PHE A 80 5.35 5.53 21.28
C PHE A 80 5.87 4.39 20.40
N SER A 81 7.05 4.59 19.84
CA SER A 81 7.79 3.50 19.19
C SER A 81 8.23 2.48 20.23
N TYR A 82 7.97 1.21 19.94
CA TYR A 82 8.31 0.12 20.83
C TYR A 82 9.72 -0.36 20.51
N TRP A 83 10.63 -0.18 21.46
CA TRP A 83 11.94 -0.82 21.41
C TRP A 83 11.89 -2.12 22.18
N ASP A 84 12.45 -3.15 21.58
CA ASP A 84 12.63 -4.46 22.14
C ASP A 84 13.94 -4.50 22.95
N ASP A 85 13.82 -4.49 24.27
CA ASP A 85 14.98 -4.53 25.17
C ASP A 85 15.68 -5.90 25.15
N GLU A 86 15.01 -6.99 24.75
CA GLU A 86 15.64 -8.32 24.62
C GLU A 86 16.49 -8.38 23.35
N ASN A 87 15.92 -7.97 22.23
CA ASN A 87 16.58 -8.01 20.92
C ASN A 87 17.47 -6.79 20.63
N GLN A 88 17.47 -5.79 21.53
CA GLN A 88 18.16 -4.51 21.38
C GLN A 88 17.90 -3.85 20.01
N ASN A 89 16.63 -3.88 19.59
CA ASN A 89 16.21 -3.38 18.29
C ASN A 89 14.82 -2.73 18.35
N TRP A 90 14.51 -1.91 17.37
CA TRP A 90 13.15 -1.38 17.22
C TRP A 90 12.22 -2.49 16.77
N LYS A 91 11.05 -2.61 17.42
CA LYS A 91 10.01 -3.48 16.87
C LYS A 91 9.59 -2.98 15.50
N ARG A 92 9.28 -3.93 14.63
CA ARG A 92 8.81 -3.68 13.28
C ARG A 92 7.33 -3.97 13.21
N ASN A 93 6.58 -3.18 12.45
CA ASN A 93 5.22 -3.51 12.03
C ASN A 93 5.24 -3.79 10.52
N TYR A 94 4.20 -4.46 10.03
CA TYR A 94 3.95 -4.65 8.60
C TYR A 94 5.07 -5.45 7.89
N PRO A 95 5.30 -6.72 8.25
CA PRO A 95 6.13 -7.58 7.40
C PRO A 95 5.55 -7.57 5.98
N ASP A 96 6.44 -7.59 4.99
CA ASP A 96 6.09 -7.55 3.56
C ASP A 96 5.33 -6.28 3.14
N MET A 97 5.76 -5.14 3.69
CA MET A 97 5.15 -3.84 3.42
C MET A 97 5.39 -3.39 1.99
N PHE A 98 4.31 -3.09 1.25
CA PHE A 98 4.44 -2.46 -0.07
C PHE A 98 5.00 -1.03 0.05
N VAL A 99 6.01 -0.72 -0.74
CA VAL A 99 6.67 0.58 -0.81
C VAL A 99 6.97 0.98 -2.25
N ASN A 100 7.12 2.28 -2.48
CA ASN A 100 7.60 2.84 -3.71
C ASN A 100 9.07 3.25 -3.56
N LEU A 101 9.90 2.85 -4.52
CA LEU A 101 11.28 3.26 -4.66
C LEU A 101 11.38 4.35 -5.73
N LYS A 102 11.88 5.53 -5.34
CA LYS A 102 12.08 6.66 -6.25
C LYS A 102 13.53 7.07 -6.27
N SER A 103 14.18 7.07 -7.43
CA SER A 103 15.59 7.45 -7.54
C SER A 103 15.83 8.89 -7.08
N LEU A 104 16.96 9.09 -6.39
CA LEU A 104 17.45 10.37 -5.88
C LEU A 104 18.50 10.95 -6.80
N ASN A 105 18.31 12.21 -7.18
CA ASN A 105 19.35 13.05 -7.77
C ASN A 105 20.09 13.77 -6.65
N PHE A 106 21.08 13.08 -6.10
CA PHE A 106 22.00 13.65 -5.12
C PHE A 106 22.84 14.80 -5.74
N PRO A 107 23.17 15.87 -5.00
CA PRO A 107 22.76 16.20 -3.62
C PRO A 107 21.45 16.99 -3.52
N ASN A 108 20.93 17.50 -4.64
CA ASN A 108 19.77 18.42 -4.66
C ASN A 108 18.54 17.81 -3.98
N ASP A 109 18.39 16.49 -4.05
CA ASP A 109 17.23 15.80 -3.49
C ASP A 109 17.28 15.58 -1.95
N LEU A 110 18.36 15.98 -1.25
CA LEU A 110 18.53 15.77 0.21
C LEU A 110 18.45 17.04 1.07
N THR A 111 17.99 18.16 0.53
CA THR A 111 17.79 19.36 1.37
C THR A 111 16.67 19.12 2.38
N PHE A 112 16.80 19.64 3.61
CA PHE A 112 15.74 19.56 4.64
C PHE A 112 14.41 20.13 4.13
N GLU A 113 14.46 21.17 3.31
CA GLU A 113 13.29 21.77 2.68
C GLU A 113 12.57 20.79 1.75
N LEU A 114 13.31 20.09 0.87
CA LEU A 114 12.74 19.10 -0.02
C LEU A 114 12.22 17.88 0.75
N ALA A 115 12.97 17.44 1.77
CA ALA A 115 12.53 16.36 2.67
C ALA A 115 11.20 16.72 3.38
N ASN A 116 11.04 17.96 3.85
CA ASN A 116 9.79 18.43 4.44
C ASN A 116 8.65 18.46 3.41
N LYS A 117 8.93 18.91 2.18
CA LYS A 117 7.95 18.91 1.09
C LYS A 117 7.49 17.49 0.73
N ILE A 118 8.42 16.54 0.64
CA ILE A 118 8.13 15.12 0.45
C ILE A 118 7.25 14.60 1.58
N LYS A 119 7.56 14.94 2.83
CA LYS A 119 6.81 14.49 4.00
C LYS A 119 5.35 14.96 4.00
N ILE A 120 4.99 15.99 3.23
CA ILE A 120 3.57 16.41 3.07
C ILE A 120 2.79 15.36 2.29
N GLU A 121 3.33 14.88 1.17
CA GLU A 121 2.63 13.99 0.23
C GLU A 121 2.90 12.50 0.47
N TYR A 122 4.06 12.20 1.06
CA TYR A 122 4.56 10.84 1.22
C TYR A 122 4.92 10.56 2.67
N ARG A 123 4.88 9.27 2.97
CA ARG A 123 5.56 8.69 4.10
C ARG A 123 6.96 8.30 3.63
N PHE A 124 7.98 8.99 4.13
CA PHE A 124 9.37 8.74 3.80
C PHE A 124 9.99 7.88 4.89
N TYR A 125 10.36 6.65 4.57
CA TYR A 125 10.91 5.70 5.55
C TYR A 125 12.43 5.70 5.60
N GLY A 126 13.07 5.96 4.47
CA GLY A 126 14.51 5.77 4.41
C GLY A 126 15.07 5.82 3.00
N ILE A 127 16.36 5.54 2.90
CA ILE A 127 17.10 5.52 1.65
C ILE A 127 17.70 4.14 1.48
N THR A 128 17.73 3.67 0.23
CA THR A 128 18.44 2.48 -0.20
C THR A 128 19.35 2.81 -1.37
N GLN A 129 20.21 1.87 -1.77
CA GLN A 129 21.02 1.99 -2.99
C GLN A 129 20.87 0.73 -3.81
N ASP A 130 20.47 0.91 -5.06
CA ASP A 130 20.45 -0.16 -6.04
C ASP A 130 21.89 -0.65 -6.29
N PRO A 131 22.20 -1.93 -6.01
CA PRO A 131 23.55 -2.47 -6.15
C PRO A 131 24.02 -2.56 -7.61
N GLU A 132 23.12 -2.62 -8.58
CA GLU A 132 23.44 -2.69 -10.00
C GLU A 132 23.71 -1.29 -10.56
N THR A 133 22.75 -0.38 -10.40
CA THR A 133 22.86 0.98 -10.97
C THR A 133 23.67 1.94 -10.11
N LYS A 134 23.92 1.58 -8.84
CA LYS A 134 24.53 2.43 -7.80
C LYS A 134 23.72 3.68 -7.46
N ASN A 135 22.50 3.80 -7.98
CA ASN A 135 21.62 4.91 -7.69
C ASN A 135 21.03 4.78 -6.29
N TYR A 136 21.05 5.89 -5.55
CA TYR A 136 20.30 5.99 -4.30
C TYR A 136 18.81 6.17 -4.61
N MET A 137 17.97 5.53 -3.82
CA MET A 137 16.52 5.59 -3.96
C MET A 137 15.88 5.89 -2.62
N MET A 138 14.87 6.75 -2.63
CA MET A 138 13.98 6.95 -1.50
C MET A 138 13.03 5.77 -1.38
N VAL A 139 12.77 5.37 -0.15
CA VAL A 139 11.78 4.37 0.22
C VAL A 139 10.56 5.11 0.76
N LEU A 140 9.46 5.07 0.02
CA LEU A 140 8.30 5.94 0.17
C LEU A 140 7.00 5.14 0.22
N ASN A 141 5.96 5.71 0.83
CA ASN A 141 4.58 5.31 0.56
C ASN A 141 3.69 6.54 0.42
N ASN A 142 2.61 6.43 -0.35
CA ASN A 142 1.71 7.54 -0.60
C ASN A 142 0.89 7.85 0.66
N LYS A 143 0.65 9.12 0.94
CA LYS A 143 -0.31 9.53 1.98
C LYS A 143 -1.65 9.84 1.34
N CYS A 144 -2.72 9.37 1.97
CA CYS A 144 -4.04 9.82 1.58
C CYS A 144 -4.21 11.29 1.99
N LYS A 145 -4.46 12.19 1.02
CA LYS A 145 -4.66 13.63 1.28
C LYS A 145 -5.78 13.88 2.30
N LYS A 146 -6.87 13.11 2.23
CA LYS A 146 -8.02 13.24 3.13
C LYS A 146 -7.72 12.73 4.54
N CYS A 147 -7.02 11.62 4.67
CA CYS A 147 -6.77 10.98 5.98
C CYS A 147 -5.45 11.43 6.63
N ASN A 148 -4.57 12.10 5.88
CA ASN A 148 -3.19 12.43 6.27
C ASN A 148 -2.38 11.23 6.80
N LYS A 149 -2.73 10.02 6.36
CA LYS A 149 -2.10 8.74 6.70
C LYS A 149 -2.34 7.74 5.59
N MET A 150 -1.70 6.58 5.67
CA MET A 150 -2.05 5.46 4.81
C MET A 150 -3.45 4.96 5.18
N CYS A 151 -4.29 4.75 4.16
CA CYS A 151 -5.62 4.17 4.30
C CYS A 151 -5.93 3.31 3.07
N ASN A 152 -7.07 2.66 3.06
CA ASN A 152 -7.45 1.65 2.08
C ASN A 152 -7.35 2.17 0.64
N VAL A 153 -7.66 3.45 0.43
CA VAL A 153 -7.55 4.11 -0.88
C VAL A 153 -6.13 4.01 -1.44
N ILE A 154 -5.11 4.23 -0.61
CA ILE A 154 -3.71 4.12 -1.04
C ILE A 154 -3.38 2.68 -1.42
N TYR A 155 -3.86 1.71 -0.63
CA TYR A 155 -3.67 0.30 -0.94
C TYR A 155 -4.33 -0.08 -2.27
N PHE A 156 -5.57 0.36 -2.51
CA PHE A 156 -6.28 0.11 -3.76
C PHE A 156 -5.51 0.66 -4.95
N GLN A 157 -5.06 1.91 -4.87
CA GLN A 157 -4.23 2.53 -5.91
C GLN A 157 -3.00 1.69 -6.26
N GLN A 158 -2.36 1.06 -5.26
CA GLN A 158 -1.21 0.17 -5.47
C GLN A 158 -1.59 -1.14 -6.18
N LYS A 159 -2.84 -1.59 -6.02
CA LYS A 159 -3.36 -2.84 -6.56
C LYS A 159 -4.09 -2.71 -7.89
N PHE A 160 -4.33 -1.51 -8.39
CA PHE A 160 -4.99 -1.31 -9.70
C PHE A 160 -4.21 -1.91 -10.87
N ILE A 161 -2.89 -2.06 -10.75
CA ILE A 161 -2.07 -2.72 -11.78
C ILE A 161 -2.13 -4.25 -11.72
N ASP A 162 -2.60 -4.82 -10.60
CA ASP A 162 -2.59 -6.27 -10.38
C ASP A 162 -3.86 -6.97 -10.95
N TRP A 163 -4.90 -6.23 -11.35
CA TRP A 163 -6.12 -6.81 -11.90
C TRP A 163 -6.81 -5.89 -12.92
N THR A 164 -7.54 -6.49 -13.86
CA THR A 164 -8.47 -5.83 -14.77
C THR A 164 -9.63 -6.80 -15.06
N SER A 165 -10.83 -6.27 -15.26
CA SER A 165 -11.97 -7.05 -15.78
C SER A 165 -11.90 -7.29 -17.29
N GLY A 166 -10.99 -6.62 -17.99
CA GLY A 166 -10.97 -6.53 -19.44
C GLY A 166 -11.99 -5.53 -20.01
N ASN A 167 -12.65 -4.74 -19.15
CA ASN A 167 -13.58 -3.69 -19.54
C ASN A 167 -13.28 -2.40 -18.76
N ASP A 168 -12.77 -1.38 -19.46
CA ASP A 168 -12.32 -0.12 -18.86
C ASP A 168 -13.43 0.61 -18.07
N ASN A 169 -14.68 0.51 -18.50
CA ASN A 169 -15.81 1.15 -17.81
C ASN A 169 -16.14 0.46 -16.49
N ILE A 170 -16.11 -0.88 -16.47
CA ILE A 170 -16.25 -1.65 -15.23
C ILE A 170 -15.07 -1.35 -14.31
N ASP A 171 -13.84 -1.43 -14.83
CA ASP A 171 -12.64 -1.16 -14.04
C ASP A 171 -12.69 0.22 -13.40
N LYS A 172 -13.05 1.25 -14.18
CA LYS A 172 -13.23 2.61 -13.67
C LYS A 172 -14.30 2.70 -12.59
N PHE A 173 -15.47 2.08 -12.80
CA PHE A 173 -16.54 2.06 -11.80
C PHE A 173 -16.09 1.43 -10.48
N ILE A 174 -15.42 0.28 -10.54
CA ILE A 174 -14.88 -0.41 -9.36
C ILE A 174 -13.80 0.46 -8.68
N GLN A 175 -12.88 1.03 -9.46
CA GLN A 175 -11.81 1.89 -8.97
C GLN A 175 -12.37 3.16 -8.30
N ASP A 176 -13.39 3.81 -8.86
CA ASP A 176 -14.02 5.01 -8.28
C ASP A 176 -14.64 4.73 -6.90
N ILE A 177 -15.28 3.56 -6.73
CA ILE A 177 -15.78 3.09 -5.42
C ILE A 177 -14.62 2.85 -4.46
N GLN A 178 -13.59 2.13 -4.90
CA GLN A 178 -12.40 1.83 -4.10
C GLN A 178 -11.66 3.10 -3.67
N LEU A 179 -11.57 4.13 -4.53
CA LEU A 179 -10.99 5.43 -4.26
C LEU A 179 -11.80 6.26 -3.25
N SER A 180 -13.08 5.96 -3.10
CA SER A 180 -13.98 6.60 -2.12
C SER A 180 -13.99 5.88 -0.76
N ALA A 181 -13.46 4.66 -0.69
CA ALA A 181 -13.52 3.76 0.47
C ALA A 181 -12.42 4.07 1.51
N HIS A 182 -12.51 5.22 2.21
CA HIS A 182 -11.52 5.60 3.23
C HIS A 182 -11.66 4.86 4.58
N GLY A 183 -12.73 4.09 4.79
CA GLY A 183 -13.05 3.39 6.05
C GLY A 183 -12.99 1.87 5.94
N GLU A 184 -13.12 1.17 7.08
CA GLU A 184 -12.72 -0.26 7.21
C GLU A 184 -13.66 -1.30 6.58
N TYR A 185 -14.94 -0.98 6.34
CA TYR A 185 -16.00 -2.01 6.20
C TYR A 185 -16.77 -2.04 4.88
N LYS A 186 -16.42 -1.24 3.87
CA LYS A 186 -17.19 -1.23 2.61
C LYS A 186 -16.30 -0.93 1.42
N THR A 187 -16.09 -1.94 0.58
CA THR A 187 -15.44 -1.77 -0.71
C THR A 187 -15.92 -2.84 -1.67
N LEU A 188 -15.89 -2.53 -2.96
CA LEU A 188 -16.18 -3.47 -4.02
C LEU A 188 -14.87 -4.15 -4.44
N GLU A 189 -14.88 -5.46 -4.66
CA GLU A 189 -13.75 -6.22 -5.17
C GLU A 189 -14.14 -6.89 -6.50
N TRP A 190 -13.25 -6.85 -7.49
CA TRP A 190 -13.41 -7.63 -8.70
C TRP A 190 -13.16 -9.12 -8.38
N ILE A 191 -14.13 -9.97 -8.71
CA ILE A 191 -14.04 -11.42 -8.48
C ILE A 191 -13.97 -12.13 -9.84
N PRO A 192 -12.84 -12.78 -10.17
CA PRO A 192 -12.72 -13.62 -11.34
C PRO A 192 -13.81 -14.70 -11.40
N TYR A 193 -14.42 -14.89 -12.59
CA TYR A 193 -15.59 -15.76 -12.75
C TYR A 193 -15.29 -17.24 -12.49
N ASP A 194 -14.04 -17.67 -12.71
CA ASP A 194 -13.54 -19.02 -12.44
C ASP A 194 -13.51 -19.40 -10.96
N ARG A 195 -13.69 -18.42 -10.05
CA ARG A 195 -13.84 -18.67 -8.61
C ARG A 195 -15.24 -19.14 -8.21
N PHE A 196 -16.20 -19.14 -9.14
CA PHE A 196 -17.56 -19.60 -8.89
C PHE A 196 -17.75 -21.04 -9.40
N TYR A 197 -18.41 -21.87 -8.58
CA TYR A 197 -18.74 -23.25 -8.92
C TYR A 197 -20.13 -23.63 -8.39
N ASP A 198 -20.63 -24.81 -8.79
CA ASP A 198 -22.00 -25.27 -8.51
C ASP A 198 -23.09 -24.25 -8.88
N ILE A 199 -22.90 -23.57 -10.01
CA ILE A 199 -23.78 -22.50 -10.48
C ILE A 199 -25.14 -23.09 -10.89
N LYS A 200 -26.20 -22.70 -10.18
CA LYS A 200 -27.57 -23.17 -10.41
C LYS A 200 -28.50 -22.00 -10.67
N TYR A 201 -29.22 -22.06 -11.79
CA TYR A 201 -30.23 -21.06 -12.12
C TYR A 201 -31.35 -21.02 -11.07
N ILE A 202 -31.77 -19.81 -10.69
CA ILE A 202 -32.88 -19.57 -9.75
C ILE A 202 -34.07 -18.99 -10.51
N ALA A 203 -33.90 -17.84 -11.16
CA ALA A 203 -34.99 -17.09 -11.79
C ALA A 203 -34.48 -16.10 -12.84
N LYS A 204 -35.39 -15.63 -13.70
CA LYS A 204 -35.16 -14.52 -14.62
C LYS A 204 -36.05 -13.35 -14.21
N GLY A 205 -35.46 -12.18 -14.02
CA GLY A 205 -36.14 -10.91 -13.78
C GLY A 205 -36.15 -10.03 -15.02
N GLY A 206 -36.57 -8.77 -14.86
CA GLY A 206 -36.63 -7.78 -15.96
C GLY A 206 -35.27 -7.41 -16.55
N PHE A 207 -34.21 -7.43 -15.73
CA PHE A 207 -32.86 -6.95 -16.08
C PHE A 207 -31.81 -8.08 -16.18
N GLY A 208 -32.24 -9.35 -16.11
CA GLY A 208 -31.37 -10.49 -16.32
C GLY A 208 -31.73 -11.72 -15.48
N LYS A 209 -30.74 -12.58 -15.21
CA LYS A 209 -30.94 -13.90 -14.57
C LYS A 209 -30.18 -13.97 -13.26
N VAL A 210 -30.79 -14.63 -12.28
CA VAL A 210 -30.19 -14.88 -10.96
C VAL A 210 -29.83 -16.36 -10.85
N TYR A 211 -28.64 -16.61 -10.34
CA TYR A 211 -28.08 -17.93 -10.08
C TYR A 211 -27.62 -18.00 -8.62
N ARG A 212 -27.64 -19.20 -8.06
CA ARG A 212 -26.96 -19.54 -6.81
C ARG A 212 -25.60 -20.13 -7.19
N ALA A 213 -24.53 -19.70 -6.53
CA ALA A 213 -23.21 -20.29 -6.72
C ALA A 213 -22.44 -20.38 -5.40
N ASN A 214 -21.48 -21.30 -5.35
CA ASN A 214 -20.46 -21.29 -4.31
C ASN A 214 -19.28 -20.46 -4.82
N LEU A 215 -18.77 -19.56 -3.98
CA LEU A 215 -17.55 -18.79 -4.21
C LEU A 215 -16.42 -19.40 -3.39
N THR A 216 -15.33 -19.79 -4.06
CA THR A 216 -14.14 -20.31 -3.40
C THR A 216 -13.02 -19.28 -3.28
N GLY A 217 -12.05 -19.61 -2.43
CA GLY A 217 -10.87 -18.81 -2.17
C GLY A 217 -11.13 -17.66 -1.21
N GLU A 218 -10.16 -16.75 -1.18
CA GLU A 218 -10.11 -15.67 -0.20
C GLU A 218 -10.84 -14.41 -0.69
N PHE A 219 -11.77 -13.89 0.10
CA PHE A 219 -12.47 -12.62 -0.19
C PHE A 219 -12.24 -11.59 0.89
N VAL A 220 -12.20 -10.32 0.49
CA VAL A 220 -11.97 -9.19 1.40
C VAL A 220 -13.12 -9.08 2.40
N THR A 221 -12.78 -8.98 3.69
CA THR A 221 -13.77 -8.82 4.78
C THR A 221 -13.65 -7.48 5.48
N LYS A 222 -12.45 -7.13 5.94
CA LYS A 222 -12.20 -5.87 6.63
C LYS A 222 -10.77 -5.43 6.44
N TRP A 223 -10.58 -4.13 6.46
CA TRP A 223 -9.23 -3.58 6.44
C TRP A 223 -8.54 -3.85 7.76
N ASP A 224 -7.31 -4.38 7.70
CA ASP A 224 -6.43 -4.42 8.86
C ASP A 224 -5.55 -3.18 8.88
N GLY A 225 -5.95 -2.17 9.64
CA GLY A 225 -5.14 -0.95 9.82
C GLY A 225 -3.76 -1.22 10.42
N ILE A 226 -3.58 -2.32 11.16
CA ILE A 226 -2.32 -2.71 11.82
C ILE A 226 -1.39 -3.49 10.88
N ASN A 227 -1.94 -4.18 9.88
CA ASN A 227 -1.14 -4.87 8.86
C ASN A 227 -1.15 -4.13 7.51
N GLN A 228 -1.87 -3.00 7.40
CA GLN A 228 -2.06 -2.23 6.17
C GLN A 228 -2.38 -3.13 4.97
N ASN A 229 -3.21 -4.13 5.23
CA ASN A 229 -3.61 -5.13 4.27
C ASN A 229 -5.06 -5.55 4.56
N TRP A 230 -5.73 -6.11 3.57
CA TRP A 230 -7.08 -6.62 3.77
C TRP A 230 -7.06 -7.97 4.47
N LYS A 231 -7.88 -8.11 5.52
CA LYS A 231 -8.20 -9.44 6.03
C LYS A 231 -9.06 -10.15 5.04
N ARG A 232 -8.61 -11.34 4.65
CA ARG A 232 -9.38 -12.22 3.80
C ARG A 232 -9.92 -13.40 4.60
N ASN A 233 -11.12 -13.84 4.24
CA ASN A 233 -11.71 -15.06 4.77
C ASN A 233 -11.65 -16.14 3.69
N SER A 234 -11.20 -17.33 4.06
CA SER A 234 -10.96 -18.47 3.17
C SER A 234 -12.08 -19.51 3.17
N LYS A 235 -13.25 -19.17 3.73
CA LYS A 235 -14.40 -20.09 3.78
C LYS A 235 -15.22 -19.99 2.49
N ASP A 236 -15.59 -21.12 1.92
CA ASP A 236 -16.54 -21.14 0.81
C ASP A 236 -17.81 -20.40 1.20
N MET A 237 -18.21 -19.46 0.35
CA MET A 237 -19.37 -18.59 0.59
C MET A 237 -20.44 -18.90 -0.43
N LEU A 238 -21.67 -19.10 0.04
CA LEU A 238 -22.81 -19.17 -0.85
C LEU A 238 -23.23 -17.76 -1.28
N VAL A 239 -23.28 -17.52 -2.58
CA VAL A 239 -23.59 -16.20 -3.16
C VAL A 239 -24.73 -16.29 -4.18
N ALA A 240 -25.39 -15.14 -4.39
CA ALA A 240 -26.28 -14.93 -5.52
C ALA A 240 -25.49 -14.24 -6.65
N LEU A 241 -25.45 -14.84 -7.83
CA LEU A 241 -24.89 -14.26 -9.04
C LEU A 241 -26.03 -13.72 -9.89
N LYS A 242 -26.02 -12.41 -10.18
CA LYS A 242 -26.97 -11.79 -11.10
C LYS A 242 -26.25 -11.46 -12.40
N SER A 243 -26.66 -12.10 -13.50
CA SER A 243 -26.22 -11.73 -14.84
C SER A 243 -27.12 -10.62 -15.37
N LEU A 244 -26.55 -9.68 -16.11
CA LEU A 244 -27.28 -8.57 -16.71
C LEU A 244 -27.49 -8.83 -18.20
N ASP A 245 -28.70 -8.60 -18.69
CA ASP A 245 -29.01 -8.70 -20.12
C ASP A 245 -28.31 -7.52 -20.86
N ASN A 246 -27.82 -7.74 -22.10
CA ASN A 246 -27.14 -6.73 -22.94
C ASN A 246 -25.86 -6.07 -22.35
N SER A 247 -24.96 -6.87 -21.77
CA SER A 247 -23.65 -6.45 -21.20
C SER A 247 -22.65 -5.78 -22.16
N LYS A 248 -23.06 -5.36 -23.36
CA LYS A 248 -22.26 -4.56 -24.29
C LYS A 248 -22.42 -3.05 -24.08
N ASN A 249 -23.53 -2.59 -23.47
CA ASN A 249 -23.82 -1.17 -23.21
C ASN A 249 -23.99 -0.91 -21.70
N ILE A 250 -22.96 -1.23 -20.91
CA ILE A 250 -22.99 -1.29 -19.43
C ILE A 250 -23.11 0.09 -18.75
N GLU A 251 -22.93 1.21 -19.45
CA GLU A 251 -22.61 2.47 -18.77
C GLU A 251 -23.67 3.06 -17.83
N SER A 252 -24.97 2.95 -18.12
CA SER A 252 -26.00 3.62 -17.30
C SER A 252 -26.92 2.67 -16.53
N GLU A 253 -27.37 1.58 -17.14
CA GLU A 253 -28.31 0.65 -16.52
C GLU A 253 -27.65 -0.16 -15.38
N PHE A 254 -26.41 -0.63 -15.57
CA PHE A 254 -25.67 -1.39 -14.56
C PHE A 254 -25.37 -0.57 -13.30
N ILE A 255 -24.86 0.65 -13.47
CA ILE A 255 -24.46 1.51 -12.36
C ILE A 255 -25.69 1.91 -11.54
N ASN A 256 -26.79 2.27 -12.21
CA ASN A 256 -28.03 2.62 -11.51
C ASN A 256 -28.61 1.44 -10.73
N GLU A 257 -28.59 0.23 -11.31
CA GLU A 257 -29.09 -0.98 -10.63
C GLU A 257 -28.19 -1.38 -9.45
N ALA A 258 -26.87 -1.34 -9.62
CA ALA A 258 -25.91 -1.65 -8.54
C ALA A 258 -25.97 -0.66 -7.36
N LEU A 259 -26.50 0.55 -7.58
CA LEU A 259 -26.68 1.58 -6.56
C LEU A 259 -28.10 1.66 -6.00
N SER A 260 -29.09 1.00 -6.61
CA SER A 260 -30.51 1.10 -6.24
C SER A 260 -31.00 0.06 -5.22
N ASP A 261 -30.21 -0.99 -4.98
CA ASP A 261 -30.46 -2.04 -3.99
C ASP A 261 -29.57 -1.85 -2.74
#